data_AF-A0A850CCV9-F1
#
_entry.id   AF-A0A850CCV9-F1
#
_cell.length_a   1.000
_cell.length_b   1.000
_cell.length_c   1.000
_cell.angle_alpha   90.00
_cell.angle_beta   90.00
_cell.angle_gamma   90.00
#
_symmetry.space_group_name_H-M   'P 1'
#
loop_
_entity.id
_entity.type
_entity.pdbx_description
1 polymer ?
#
loop_
_entity_poly.entity_id
_entity_poly.type
_entity_poly.pdbx_seq_one_letter_code
_entity_poly.pdbx_strand_id
1 'polypeptide(L)'
;MHIDLAALRSLERERDIPFETILGAIESALLTAYKHTPGADERARVVVNRDSGIANVLVPVLNEEDELVSERDDTPEGFGRIAAQTAKQVILQRLREAADEVNYGEYSGKEGDIVTGVVQAHGERNERGIVTVDLGKIEATLPLNEQVPGESYEHGKRIRAIVIQVNRTARGPQITLSRTHPALVKKLFAFEVPEIDEGAVEIPAIAREAGHRSKIAVRATTKDVNAKG
;
A
#
# COMPACT_ATOMS: atom_id res chain seq x y z
N MET A 1 -26.49 -18.75 8.70
CA MET A 1 -25.47 -17.68 8.62
C MET A 1 -25.28 -17.35 7.16
N HIS A 2 -25.43 -16.08 6.81
CA HIS A 2 -25.44 -15.57 5.43
C HIS A 2 -24.32 -14.53 5.28
N ILE A 3 -23.94 -14.26 4.04
CA ILE A 3 -23.03 -13.15 3.76
C ILE A 3 -23.72 -11.84 4.12
N ASP A 4 -23.03 -10.97 4.85
CA ASP A 4 -23.54 -9.66 5.24
C ASP A 4 -23.52 -8.70 4.04
N LEU A 5 -24.67 -8.56 3.39
CA LEU A 5 -24.85 -7.69 2.23
C LEU A 5 -24.83 -6.20 2.61
N ALA A 6 -25.12 -5.84 3.86
CA ALA A 6 -25.08 -4.45 4.30
C ALA A 6 -23.63 -3.95 4.32
N ALA A 7 -22.70 -4.79 4.79
CA ALA A 7 -21.27 -4.52 4.72
C ALA A 7 -20.80 -4.28 3.28
N LEU A 8 -21.22 -5.13 2.33
CA LEU A 8 -20.89 -4.97 0.91
C LEU A 8 -21.40 -3.66 0.31
N ARG A 9 -22.65 -3.28 0.63
CA ARG A 9 -23.24 -2.02 0.16
C ARG A 9 -22.62 -0.78 0.82
N SER A 10 -22.06 -0.89 2.02
CA SER A 10 -21.31 0.21 2.66
C SER A 10 -20.01 0.49 1.92
N LEU A 11 -19.31 -0.57 1.50
CA LEU A 11 -18.03 -0.47 0.77
C LEU A 11 -18.19 0.24 -0.58
N GLU A 12 -19.25 -0.08 -1.30
CA GLU A 12 -19.59 0.57 -2.55
C GLU A 12 -19.73 2.09 -2.37
N ARG A 13 -20.37 2.54 -1.29
CA ARG A 13 -20.58 3.97 -1.01
C ARG A 13 -19.33 4.67 -0.50
N GLU A 14 -18.56 4.02 0.36
CA GLU A 14 -17.42 4.66 1.05
C GLU A 14 -16.14 4.68 0.22
N ARG A 15 -15.96 3.70 -0.67
CA ARG A 15 -14.68 3.43 -1.35
C ARG A 15 -14.79 3.32 -2.86
N ASP A 16 -15.97 3.58 -3.42
CA ASP A 16 -16.23 3.55 -4.87
C ASP A 16 -15.83 2.20 -5.51
N ILE A 17 -15.98 1.10 -4.76
CA ILE A 17 -15.72 -0.25 -5.24
C ILE A 17 -17.06 -0.85 -5.68
N PRO A 18 -17.27 -1.15 -6.98
CA PRO A 18 -18.55 -1.67 -7.44
C PRO A 18 -18.95 -2.95 -6.72
N PHE A 19 -20.21 -3.05 -6.30
CA PHE A 19 -20.74 -4.21 -5.58
C PHE A 19 -20.46 -5.54 -6.31
N GLU A 20 -20.63 -5.55 -7.63
CA GLU A 20 -20.39 -6.71 -8.50
C GLU A 20 -18.93 -7.21 -8.46
N THR A 21 -17.96 -6.29 -8.38
CA THR A 21 -16.54 -6.65 -8.29
C THR A 21 -16.22 -7.35 -6.98
N ILE A 22 -16.89 -6.96 -5.88
CA ILE A 22 -16.71 -7.60 -4.58
C ILE A 22 -17.42 -8.96 -4.59
N LEU A 23 -18.64 -9.04 -5.12
CA LEU A 23 -19.41 -10.27 -5.22
C LEU A 23 -18.65 -11.35 -6.01
N GLY A 24 -18.15 -11.01 -7.19
CA GLY A 24 -17.37 -11.95 -8.01
C GLY A 24 -16.06 -12.40 -7.34
N ALA A 25 -15.44 -11.54 -6.52
CA ALA A 25 -14.27 -11.93 -5.72
C ALA A 25 -14.64 -12.92 -4.61
N ILE A 26 -15.80 -12.74 -3.97
CA ILE A 26 -16.32 -13.67 -2.96
C ILE A 26 -16.65 -15.02 -3.59
N GLU A 27 -17.33 -15.03 -4.74
CA GLU A 27 -17.65 -16.26 -5.49
C GLU A 27 -16.39 -17.02 -5.89
N SER A 28 -15.37 -16.32 -6.39
CA SER A 28 -14.07 -16.92 -6.76
C SER A 28 -13.33 -17.51 -5.55
N ALA A 29 -13.34 -16.79 -4.43
CA ALA A 29 -12.73 -17.26 -3.18
C ALA A 29 -13.49 -18.46 -2.59
N LEU A 30 -14.82 -18.45 -2.67
CA LEU A 30 -15.65 -19.57 -2.24
C LEU A 30 -15.51 -20.79 -3.12
N LEU A 31 -15.40 -20.61 -4.43
CA LEU A 31 -15.10 -21.70 -5.34
C LEU A 31 -13.76 -22.35 -5.00
N THR A 32 -12.76 -21.53 -4.70
CA THR A 32 -11.45 -22.04 -4.24
C THR A 32 -11.60 -22.83 -2.95
N ALA A 33 -12.39 -22.35 -1.98
CA ALA A 33 -12.65 -23.08 -0.74
C ALA A 33 -13.39 -24.39 -0.97
N TYR A 34 -14.40 -24.40 -1.84
CA TYR A 34 -15.15 -25.60 -2.21
C TYR A 34 -14.24 -26.66 -2.85
N LYS A 35 -13.36 -26.28 -3.78
CA LYS A 35 -12.41 -27.19 -4.44
C LYS A 35 -11.42 -27.89 -3.49
N HIS A 36 -11.22 -27.39 -2.28
CA HIS A 36 -10.40 -28.05 -1.25
C HIS A 36 -11.19 -29.09 -0.43
N THR A 37 -12.50 -29.20 -0.65
CA THR A 37 -13.36 -30.17 0.03
C THR A 37 -13.25 -31.53 -0.67
N PRO A 38 -13.19 -32.65 0.07
CA PRO A 38 -13.21 -33.98 -0.52
C PRO A 38 -14.46 -34.21 -1.38
N GLY A 39 -14.28 -34.70 -2.61
CA GLY A 39 -15.39 -34.97 -3.54
C GLY A 39 -15.90 -33.75 -4.31
N ALA A 40 -15.18 -32.62 -4.26
CA ALA A 40 -15.54 -31.43 -5.02
C ALA A 40 -15.46 -31.66 -6.54
N ASP A 41 -16.45 -31.17 -7.26
CA ASP A 41 -16.46 -31.19 -8.72
C ASP A 41 -15.62 -30.03 -9.29
N GLU A 42 -14.74 -30.32 -10.24
CA GLU A 42 -13.85 -29.31 -10.85
C GLU A 42 -14.61 -28.26 -11.67
N ARG A 43 -15.77 -28.64 -12.22
CA ARG A 43 -16.64 -27.81 -13.08
C ARG A 43 -17.62 -26.97 -12.27
N ALA A 44 -17.60 -27.07 -10.94
CA ALA A 44 -18.48 -26.30 -10.07
C ALA A 44 -18.29 -24.78 -10.26
N ARG A 45 -19.37 -24.03 -10.08
CA ARG A 45 -19.36 -22.57 -9.92
C ARG A 45 -20.11 -22.19 -8.65
N VAL A 46 -19.68 -21.10 -8.02
CA VAL A 46 -20.37 -20.57 -6.84
C VAL A 46 -21.17 -19.34 -7.25
N VAL A 47 -22.41 -19.25 -6.78
CA VAL A 47 -23.27 -18.09 -6.98
C VAL A 47 -23.72 -17.58 -5.63
N VAL A 48 -23.56 -16.29 -5.39
CA VAL A 48 -24.10 -15.62 -4.21
C VAL A 48 -25.36 -14.86 -4.59
N ASN A 49 -26.48 -15.18 -3.93
CA ASN A 49 -27.71 -14.45 -4.12
C ASN A 49 -27.57 -13.01 -3.58
N ARG A 50 -27.79 -12.02 -4.44
CA ARG A 50 -27.64 -10.58 -4.14
C ARG A 50 -28.64 -10.00 -3.13
N ASP A 51 -29.72 -10.72 -2.86
CA ASP A 51 -30.80 -10.29 -1.97
C ASP A 51 -30.74 -11.02 -0.63
N SER A 52 -30.45 -12.33 -0.64
CA SER A 52 -30.40 -13.16 0.57
C SER A 52 -29.00 -13.40 1.14
N GLY A 53 -27.94 -13.18 0.36
CA GLY A 53 -26.56 -13.45 0.76
C GLY A 53 -26.25 -14.94 0.94
N ILE A 54 -27.11 -15.83 0.42
CA ILE A 54 -26.90 -17.28 0.42
C ILE A 54 -25.96 -17.63 -0.73
N ALA A 55 -24.91 -18.39 -0.43
CA ALA A 55 -23.97 -18.91 -1.41
C ALA A 55 -24.34 -20.35 -1.77
N ASN A 56 -24.52 -20.61 -3.07
CA ASN A 56 -24.85 -21.92 -3.61
C ASN A 56 -23.71 -22.41 -4.50
N VAL A 57 -23.39 -23.70 -4.42
CA VAL A 57 -22.45 -24.37 -5.31
C VAL A 57 -23.25 -25.12 -6.37
N LEU A 58 -23.06 -24.75 -7.63
CA LEU A 58 -23.78 -25.31 -8.77
C LEU A 58 -22.81 -26.09 -9.65
N VAL A 59 -23.12 -27.35 -9.90
CA VAL A 59 -22.33 -28.25 -10.75
C VAL A 59 -23.07 -28.46 -12.07
N PRO A 60 -22.45 -28.19 -13.24
CA PRO A 60 -23.08 -28.41 -14.52
C PRO A 60 -23.25 -29.90 -14.80
N VAL A 61 -24.46 -30.31 -15.17
CA VAL A 61 -24.81 -31.63 -15.67
C VAL A 61 -24.83 -31.55 -17.20
N LEU A 62 -23.90 -32.28 -17.84
CA LEU A 62 -23.78 -32.31 -19.30
C LEU A 62 -24.46 -33.57 -19.86
N ASN A 63 -24.92 -33.48 -21.12
CA ASN A 63 -25.37 -34.65 -21.89
C ASN A 63 -24.18 -35.39 -22.52
N GLU A 64 -24.47 -36.44 -23.30
CA GLU A 64 -23.46 -37.22 -24.04
C GLU A 64 -22.70 -36.40 -25.11
N GLU A 65 -23.18 -35.20 -25.45
CA GLU A 65 -22.59 -34.28 -26.43
C GLU A 65 -21.86 -33.10 -25.76
N ASP A 66 -21.58 -33.18 -24.45
CA ASP A 66 -20.96 -32.14 -23.61
C ASP A 66 -21.74 -30.80 -23.55
N GLU A 67 -23.03 -30.80 -23.90
CA GLU A 67 -23.90 -29.64 -23.76
C GLU A 67 -24.52 -29.54 -22.36
N LEU A 68 -24.65 -28.32 -21.83
CA LEU A 68 -25.24 -28.06 -20.52
C LEU A 68 -26.75 -28.36 -20.51
N VAL A 69 -27.16 -29.35 -19.73
CA VAL A 69 -28.57 -29.75 -19.59
C VAL A 69 -29.21 -29.10 -18.36
N SER A 70 -28.52 -29.14 -17.23
CA SER A 70 -29.03 -28.61 -15.95
C SER A 70 -27.90 -28.34 -14.98
N GLU A 71 -28.20 -27.70 -13.85
CA GLU A 71 -27.24 -27.51 -12.76
C GLU A 71 -27.73 -28.26 -11.51
N ARG A 72 -26.83 -29.03 -10.90
CA ARG A 72 -27.07 -29.74 -9.65
C ARG A 72 -26.52 -28.90 -8.49
N ASP A 73 -27.32 -28.74 -7.44
CA ASP A 73 -26.84 -28.13 -6.19
C ASP A 73 -25.95 -29.14 -5.45
N ASP A 74 -24.71 -28.75 -5.20
CA ASP A 74 -23.70 -29.53 -4.47
C ASP A 74 -23.18 -28.74 -3.25
N THR A 75 -23.98 -27.82 -2.72
CA THR A 75 -23.62 -27.00 -1.58
C THR A 75 -23.40 -27.87 -0.33
N PRO A 76 -22.17 -27.92 0.24
CA PRO A 76 -21.91 -28.73 1.42
C PRO A 76 -22.66 -28.24 2.67
N GLU A 77 -22.89 -29.13 3.63
CA GLU A 77 -23.44 -28.74 4.92
C GLU A 77 -22.52 -27.75 5.63
N GLY A 78 -23.10 -26.68 6.18
CA GLY A 78 -22.34 -25.64 6.87
C GLY A 78 -21.56 -24.69 5.96
N PHE A 79 -21.66 -24.82 4.63
CA PHE A 79 -20.96 -23.96 3.67
C PHE A 79 -21.29 -22.47 3.86
N GLY A 80 -22.49 -22.13 4.33
CA GLY A 80 -22.87 -20.75 4.67
C GLY A 80 -21.97 -20.09 5.74
N ARG A 81 -21.38 -20.86 6.67
CA ARG A 81 -20.40 -20.33 7.63
C ARG A 81 -19.08 -20.01 6.96
N ILE A 82 -18.62 -20.88 6.07
CA ILE A 82 -17.41 -20.67 5.25
C ILE A 82 -17.63 -19.43 4.37
N ALA A 83 -18.79 -19.32 3.73
CA ALA A 83 -19.21 -18.16 2.94
C ALA A 83 -19.12 -16.84 3.72
N ALA A 84 -19.67 -16.78 4.92
CA ALA A 84 -19.62 -15.58 5.75
C ALA A 84 -18.17 -15.18 6.14
N GLN A 85 -17.33 -16.16 6.51
CA GLN A 85 -15.93 -15.91 6.89
C GLN A 85 -15.08 -15.46 5.70
N THR A 86 -15.20 -16.16 4.57
CA THR A 86 -14.51 -15.84 3.32
C THR A 86 -14.94 -14.47 2.82
N ALA A 87 -16.24 -14.15 2.82
CA ALA A 87 -16.75 -12.85 2.43
C ALA A 87 -16.14 -11.73 3.26
N LYS A 88 -16.11 -11.88 4.59
CA LYS A 88 -15.44 -10.91 5.49
C LYS A 88 -13.96 -10.73 5.13
N GLN A 89 -13.24 -11.81 4.85
CA GLN A 89 -11.82 -11.74 4.49
C GLN A 89 -11.60 -11.04 3.15
N VAL A 90 -12.41 -11.37 2.13
CA VAL A 90 -12.33 -10.75 0.80
C VAL A 90 -12.67 -9.26 0.88
N ILE A 91 -13.69 -8.89 1.65
CA ILE A 91 -14.02 -7.48 1.94
C ILE A 91 -12.82 -6.74 2.54
N LEU A 92 -12.23 -7.28 3.60
CA LEU A 92 -11.06 -6.67 4.27
C LEU A 92 -9.84 -6.61 3.35
N GLN A 93 -9.70 -7.55 2.42
CA GLN A 93 -8.66 -7.53 1.41
C GLN A 93 -8.90 -6.42 0.38
N ARG A 94 -10.11 -6.31 -0.18
CA ARG A 94 -10.46 -5.25 -1.13
C ARG A 94 -10.31 -3.86 -0.53
N LEU A 95 -10.70 -3.69 0.73
CA LEU A 95 -10.47 -2.46 1.48
C LEU A 95 -8.99 -2.08 1.56
N ARG A 96 -8.12 -3.06 1.84
CA ARG A 96 -6.67 -2.84 1.89
C ARG A 96 -6.11 -2.51 0.52
N GLU A 97 -6.47 -3.26 -0.52
CA GLU A 97 -6.03 -3.02 -1.91
C GLU A 97 -6.41 -1.61 -2.39
N ALA A 98 -7.64 -1.16 -2.09
CA ALA A 98 -8.07 0.19 -2.45
C ALA A 98 -7.31 1.28 -1.68
N ALA A 99 -7.06 1.08 -0.38
CA ALA A 99 -6.24 2.00 0.40
C ALA A 99 -4.78 2.05 -0.09
N ASP A 100 -4.22 0.90 -0.46
CA ASP A 100 -2.88 0.75 -1.01
C ASP A 100 -2.73 1.47 -2.35
N GLU A 101 -3.74 1.42 -3.22
CA GLU A 101 -3.74 2.12 -4.50
C GLU A 101 -3.71 3.64 -4.30
N VAL A 102 -4.54 4.17 -3.39
CA VAL A 102 -4.57 5.59 -3.04
C VAL A 102 -3.22 6.04 -2.46
N ASN A 103 -2.67 5.27 -1.53
CA ASN A 103 -1.37 5.57 -0.92
C ASN A 103 -0.25 5.54 -1.96
N TYR A 104 -0.21 4.53 -2.84
CA TYR A 104 0.77 4.47 -3.92
C TYR A 104 0.71 5.70 -4.82
N GLY A 105 -0.50 6.11 -5.23
CA GLY A 105 -0.69 7.33 -6.04
C GLY A 105 -0.16 8.59 -5.36
N GLU A 106 -0.38 8.72 -4.04
CA GLU A 106 0.12 9.88 -3.28
C GLU A 106 1.65 9.94 -3.22
N TYR A 107 2.34 8.81 -3.07
CA TYR A 107 3.79 8.77 -2.87
C TYR A 107 4.59 8.60 -4.16
N SER A 108 4.01 8.02 -5.22
CA SER A 108 4.70 7.84 -6.50
C SER A 108 5.16 9.17 -7.10
N GLY A 109 4.43 10.26 -6.87
CA GLY A 109 4.84 11.61 -7.30
C GLY A 109 5.82 12.31 -6.36
N LYS A 110 6.16 11.72 -5.21
CA LYS A 110 7.05 12.31 -4.19
C LYS A 110 8.48 11.77 -4.25
N GLU A 111 8.83 10.97 -5.27
CA GLU A 111 10.22 10.54 -5.46
C GLU A 111 11.14 11.77 -5.64
N GLY A 112 12.22 11.82 -4.84
CA GLY A 112 13.13 12.97 -4.77
C GLY A 112 12.67 14.10 -3.84
N ASP A 113 11.46 14.01 -3.27
CA ASP A 113 10.96 14.97 -2.29
C ASP A 113 11.22 14.53 -0.84
N ILE A 114 11.14 15.52 0.05
CA ILE A 114 11.33 15.33 1.48
C ILE A 114 10.00 14.99 2.14
N VAL A 115 9.99 13.93 2.94
CA VAL A 115 8.87 13.53 3.77
C VAL A 115 9.27 13.60 5.23
N THR A 116 8.28 13.86 6.09
CA THR A 116 8.45 13.83 7.54
C THR A 116 7.72 12.63 8.10
N GLY A 117 8.35 11.93 9.03
CA GLY A 117 7.74 10.78 9.70
C GLY A 117 8.31 10.53 11.08
N VAL A 118 7.77 9.52 11.76
CA VAL A 118 8.16 9.13 13.12
C VAL A 118 8.79 7.74 13.08
N VAL A 119 9.96 7.59 13.68
CA VAL A 119 10.65 6.29 13.74
C VAL A 119 9.84 5.31 14.60
N GLN A 120 9.54 4.14 14.05
CA GLN A 120 8.80 3.09 14.70
C GLN A 120 9.72 2.03 15.32
N ALA A 121 9.27 1.42 16.41
CA ALA A 121 9.96 0.29 17.02
C ALA A 121 9.55 -0.97 16.27
N HIS A 122 10.50 -1.63 15.60
CA HIS A 122 10.21 -2.87 14.90
C HIS A 122 11.30 -3.90 15.21
N GLY A 123 11.02 -4.88 16.07
CA GLY A 123 12.02 -5.84 16.59
C GLY A 123 12.84 -6.52 15.50
N GLU A 124 12.22 -7.36 14.67
CA GLU A 124 12.91 -8.14 13.62
C GLU A 124 13.63 -7.29 12.55
N ARG A 125 13.13 -6.07 12.29
CA ARG A 125 13.72 -5.17 11.28
C ARG A 125 14.90 -4.39 11.85
N ASN A 126 14.78 -3.93 13.10
CA ASN A 126 15.86 -3.28 13.83
C ASN A 126 17.05 -4.22 14.02
N GLU A 127 16.80 -5.52 14.28
CA GLU A 127 17.84 -6.55 14.33
C GLU A 127 18.63 -6.67 13.01
N ARG A 128 17.99 -6.37 11.87
CA ARG A 128 18.62 -6.34 10.54
C ARG A 128 19.17 -4.96 10.17
N GLY A 129 19.14 -4.00 11.10
CA GLY A 129 19.58 -2.61 10.89
C GLY A 129 18.65 -1.79 9.98
N ILE A 130 17.42 -2.25 9.72
CA ILE A 130 16.44 -1.53 8.91
C ILE A 130 15.54 -0.70 9.83
N VAL A 131 15.59 0.62 9.68
CA VAL A 131 14.73 1.54 10.42
C VAL A 131 13.38 1.64 9.71
N THR A 132 12.29 1.57 10.47
CA THR A 132 10.93 1.77 9.97
C THR A 132 10.45 3.16 10.38
N VAL A 133 9.81 3.88 9.46
CA VAL A 133 9.37 5.26 9.64
C VAL A 133 7.91 5.36 9.25
N ASP A 134 7.06 5.74 10.19
CA ASP A 134 5.65 6.00 9.94
C ASP A 134 5.46 7.40 9.36
N LEU A 135 4.88 7.46 8.16
CA LEU A 135 4.53 8.70 7.46
C LEU A 135 3.08 9.15 7.76
N GLY A 136 2.40 8.48 8.70
CA GLY A 136 1.03 8.74 9.15
C GLY A 136 -0.02 7.88 8.44
N LYS A 137 0.13 7.64 7.13
CA LYS A 137 -0.76 6.76 6.34
C LYS A 137 -0.14 5.41 6.03
N ILE A 138 1.18 5.35 5.97
CA ILE A 138 1.94 4.20 5.53
C ILE A 138 3.31 4.20 6.20
N GLU A 139 3.84 3.00 6.44
CA GLU A 139 5.21 2.81 6.88
C GLU A 139 6.18 2.78 5.69
N ALA A 140 7.29 3.49 5.86
CA ALA A 140 8.41 3.52 4.94
C ALA A 140 9.64 2.89 5.59
N THR A 141 10.57 2.41 4.76
CA THR A 141 11.81 1.78 5.20
C THR A 141 13.00 2.67 4.94
N LEU A 142 13.85 2.85 5.94
CA LEU A 142 15.15 3.50 5.85
C LEU A 142 16.24 2.43 6.02
N PRO A 143 16.77 1.88 4.91
CA PRO A 143 17.75 0.80 4.95
C PRO A 143 19.12 1.31 5.45
N LEU A 144 19.95 0.40 5.93
CA LEU A 144 21.22 0.72 6.61
C LEU A 144 22.19 1.56 5.75
N ASN A 145 22.26 1.30 4.45
CA ASN A 145 23.09 2.06 3.51
C ASN A 145 22.60 3.50 3.27
N GLU A 146 21.33 3.77 3.58
CA GLU A 146 20.71 5.08 3.42
C GLU A 146 20.59 5.84 4.75
N GLN A 147 21.07 5.24 5.85
CA GLN A 147 21.20 5.85 7.16
C GLN A 147 22.50 6.65 7.26
N VAL A 148 22.45 7.76 7.99
CA VAL A 148 23.63 8.59 8.24
C VAL A 148 24.47 7.94 9.35
N PRO A 149 25.76 7.66 9.11
CA PRO A 149 26.65 7.15 10.15
C PRO A 149 26.67 8.08 11.37
N GLY A 150 26.49 7.52 12.56
CA GLY A 150 26.47 8.26 13.84
C GLY A 150 25.14 8.96 14.18
N GLU A 151 24.15 8.97 13.29
CA GLU A 151 22.81 9.47 13.61
C GLU A 151 22.01 8.42 14.40
N SER A 152 21.44 8.81 15.55
CA SER A 152 20.53 7.93 16.30
C SER A 152 19.12 7.94 15.69
N TYR A 153 18.54 6.75 15.49
CA TYR A 153 17.17 6.53 15.03
C TYR A 153 16.35 5.83 16.13
N GLU A 154 16.22 6.48 17.27
CA GLU A 154 15.38 6.01 18.38
C GLU A 154 13.89 6.05 18.03
N HIS A 155 13.14 5.08 18.57
CA HIS A 155 11.69 5.05 18.45
C HIS A 155 11.05 6.36 18.97
N GLY A 156 10.05 6.85 18.25
CA GLY A 156 9.35 8.11 18.57
C GLY A 156 10.07 9.36 18.03
N LYS A 157 11.32 9.24 17.57
CA LYS A 157 12.04 10.37 16.98
C LYS A 157 11.40 10.76 15.64
N ARG A 158 11.08 12.04 15.50
CA ARG A 158 10.63 12.61 14.22
C ARG A 158 11.84 12.88 13.33
N ILE A 159 11.80 12.38 12.10
CA ILE A 159 12.86 12.58 11.12
C ILE A 159 12.30 13.09 9.80
N ARG A 160 13.12 13.85 9.07
CA ARG A 160 12.88 14.22 7.68
C ARG A 160 13.81 13.41 6.78
N ALA A 161 13.31 12.79 5.74
CA ALA A 161 14.11 11.98 4.81
C ALA A 161 13.64 12.18 3.37
N ILE A 162 14.50 11.88 2.40
CA ILE A 162 14.13 11.91 0.98
C ILE A 162 13.51 10.58 0.60
N VAL A 163 12.43 10.59 -0.17
CA VAL A 163 11.93 9.39 -0.83
C VAL A 163 12.83 9.10 -2.02
N ILE A 164 13.53 7.96 -2.01
CA ILE A 164 14.41 7.57 -3.12
C ILE A 164 13.75 6.56 -4.07
N GLN A 165 12.70 5.87 -3.62
CA GLN A 165 12.00 4.87 -4.42
C GLN A 165 10.61 4.57 -3.86
N VAL A 166 9.63 4.40 -4.75
CA VAL A 166 8.28 3.94 -4.43
C VAL A 166 7.90 2.78 -5.33
N ASN A 167 7.86 1.57 -4.75
CA ASN A 167 7.52 0.34 -5.48
C ASN A 167 6.12 -0.14 -5.14
N ARG A 168 5.45 -0.76 -6.11
CA ARG A 168 4.24 -1.55 -5.86
C ARG A 168 4.63 -2.98 -5.57
N THR A 169 4.22 -3.52 -4.42
CA THR A 169 4.47 -4.92 -4.06
C THR A 169 3.16 -5.65 -3.83
N ALA A 170 3.20 -6.98 -3.75
CA ALA A 170 2.04 -7.80 -3.38
C ALA A 170 1.49 -7.51 -1.97
N ARG A 171 2.26 -6.82 -1.13
CA ARG A 171 1.87 -6.41 0.23
C ARG A 171 1.51 -4.92 0.33
N GLY A 172 1.31 -4.27 -0.81
CA GLY A 172 1.03 -2.84 -0.90
C GLY A 172 2.25 -2.01 -1.34
N PRO A 173 2.11 -0.67 -1.36
CA PRO A 173 3.21 0.24 -1.66
C PRO A 173 4.37 0.07 -0.67
N GLN A 174 5.58 0.04 -1.19
CA GLN A 174 6.82 0.06 -0.41
C GLN A 174 7.59 1.33 -0.71
N ILE A 175 7.80 2.15 0.31
CA ILE A 175 8.52 3.41 0.21
C ILE A 175 9.90 3.26 0.84
N THR A 176 10.94 3.56 0.07
CA THR A 176 12.31 3.58 0.56
C THR A 176 12.77 5.02 0.77
N LEU A 177 13.27 5.30 1.97
CA LEU A 177 13.75 6.61 2.37
C LEU A 177 15.28 6.66 2.39
N SER A 178 15.81 7.88 2.32
CA SER A 178 17.22 8.16 2.53
C SER A 178 17.48 9.41 3.35
N ARG A 179 18.43 9.27 4.29
CA ARG A 179 19.01 10.36 5.08
C ARG A 179 20.38 10.79 4.55
N THR A 180 21.03 9.97 3.73
CA THR A 180 22.34 10.24 3.13
C THR A 180 22.24 11.04 1.82
N HIS A 181 21.11 10.95 1.10
CA HIS A 181 20.93 11.55 -0.22
C HIS A 181 21.21 13.06 -0.25
N PRO A 182 21.97 13.62 -1.22
CA PRO A 182 22.31 15.04 -1.28
C PRO A 182 21.10 15.98 -1.37
N ALA A 183 20.01 15.53 -2.04
CA ALA A 183 18.78 16.31 -2.17
C ALA A 183 18.14 16.68 -0.82
N LEU A 184 18.40 15.89 0.24
CA LEU A 184 17.89 16.18 1.57
C LEU A 184 18.42 17.54 2.06
N VAL A 185 19.71 17.82 1.88
CA VAL A 185 20.29 19.10 2.27
C VAL A 185 19.69 20.22 1.44
N LYS A 186 19.57 20.04 0.11
CA LYS A 186 18.94 21.03 -0.78
C LYS A 186 17.55 21.43 -0.30
N LYS A 187 16.70 20.43 -0.03
CA LYS A 187 15.31 20.64 0.40
C LYS A 187 15.26 21.25 1.80
N LEU A 188 16.10 20.80 2.74
CA LEU A 188 16.17 21.40 4.08
C LEU A 188 16.54 22.89 4.03
N PHE A 189 17.47 23.29 3.16
CA PHE A 189 17.80 24.69 2.96
C PHE A 189 16.63 25.49 2.37
N ALA A 190 15.91 24.95 1.40
CA ALA A 190 14.70 25.60 0.87
C ALA A 190 13.64 25.80 1.97
N PHE A 191 13.48 24.85 2.90
CA PHE A 191 12.55 25.01 4.02
C PHE A 191 12.97 26.09 5.05
N GLU A 192 14.27 26.35 5.19
CA GLU A 192 14.81 27.27 6.20
C GLU A 192 15.05 28.69 5.64
N VAL A 193 15.34 28.79 4.34
CA VAL A 193 15.75 30.04 3.68
C VAL A 193 14.71 30.41 2.60
N PRO A 194 13.85 31.41 2.85
CA PRO A 194 12.81 31.83 1.91
C PRO A 194 13.34 32.20 0.54
N GLU A 195 14.52 32.84 0.47
CA GLU A 195 15.15 33.24 -0.78
C GLU A 195 15.50 32.04 -1.68
N ILE A 196 15.75 30.86 -1.10
CA ILE A 196 15.99 29.63 -1.85
C ILE A 196 14.67 29.02 -2.34
N ASP A 197 13.62 29.11 -1.54
CA ASP A 197 12.28 28.60 -1.91
C ASP A 197 11.63 29.44 -3.03
N GLU A 198 11.74 30.77 -2.93
CA GLU A 198 11.24 31.74 -3.91
C GLU A 198 12.11 31.80 -5.19
N GLY A 199 13.29 31.17 -5.18
CA GLY A 199 14.21 31.11 -6.31
C GLY A 199 15.08 32.37 -6.51
N ALA A 200 15.09 33.29 -5.54
CA ALA A 200 16.02 34.43 -5.49
C ALA A 200 17.49 33.98 -5.28
N VAL A 201 17.68 32.80 -4.67
CA VAL A 201 18.96 32.11 -4.55
C VAL A 201 18.81 30.69 -5.07
N GLU A 202 19.64 30.32 -6.04
CA GLU A 202 19.74 28.94 -6.53
C GLU A 202 20.87 28.18 -5.83
N ILE A 203 20.73 26.85 -5.73
CA ILE A 203 21.79 25.93 -5.31
C ILE A 203 22.25 25.14 -6.55
N PRO A 204 23.30 25.57 -7.27
CA PRO A 204 23.75 24.90 -8.50
C PRO A 204 24.39 23.54 -8.22
N ALA A 205 25.07 23.38 -7.09
CA ALA A 205 25.80 22.16 -6.78
C ALA A 205 25.86 21.87 -5.27
N ILE A 206 25.82 20.58 -4.93
CA ILE A 206 26.00 20.06 -3.57
C ILE A 206 26.95 18.88 -3.63
N ALA A 207 27.95 18.89 -2.78
CA ALA A 207 28.80 17.73 -2.49
C ALA A 207 28.63 17.34 -1.03
N ARG A 208 28.19 16.10 -0.77
CA ARG A 208 27.82 15.63 0.57
C ARG A 208 28.57 14.35 0.96
N GLU A 209 29.24 14.41 2.09
CA GLU A 209 29.75 13.26 2.85
C GLU A 209 28.84 13.11 4.07
N ALA A 210 27.83 12.24 3.98
CA ALA A 210 26.82 12.08 5.02
C ALA A 210 27.45 11.70 6.37
N GLY A 211 27.06 12.40 7.45
CA GLY A 211 27.63 12.22 8.79
C GLY A 211 28.92 13.01 9.04
N HIS A 212 29.49 13.65 8.02
CA HIS A 212 30.76 14.38 8.12
C HIS A 212 30.64 15.84 7.69
N ARG A 213 30.49 16.11 6.38
CA ARG A 213 30.47 17.48 5.84
C ARG A 213 29.63 17.58 4.58
N SER A 214 29.02 18.74 4.37
CA SER A 214 28.37 19.10 3.12
C SER A 214 28.92 20.43 2.63
N LYS A 215 29.30 20.50 1.35
CA LYS A 215 29.67 21.74 0.66
C LYS A 215 28.56 22.08 -0.32
N ILE A 216 28.14 23.33 -0.29
CA ILE A 216 27.00 23.83 -1.08
C ILE A 216 27.49 25.05 -1.84
N ALA A 217 27.26 25.06 -3.15
CA ALA A 217 27.42 26.26 -3.97
C ALA A 217 26.06 26.96 -4.04
N VAL A 218 26.05 28.29 -3.89
CA VAL A 218 24.85 29.13 -3.95
C VAL A 218 25.10 30.30 -4.88
N ARG A 219 24.07 30.75 -5.58
CA ARG A 219 24.13 31.90 -6.48
C ARG A 219 22.83 32.70 -6.40
N ALA A 220 22.95 34.02 -6.33
CA ALA A 220 21.79 34.91 -6.38
C ALA A 220 21.32 35.04 -7.83
N THR A 221 20.02 35.00 -8.04
CA THR A 221 19.36 35.22 -9.34
C THR A 221 18.84 36.65 -9.47
N THR A 222 18.63 37.34 -8.34
CA THR A 222 18.17 38.73 -8.24
C THR A 222 19.32 39.67 -7.86
N LYS A 223 19.30 40.88 -8.47
CA LYS A 223 20.12 42.00 -7.98
C LYS A 223 19.61 42.35 -6.59
N ASP A 224 20.53 42.64 -5.67
CA ASP A 224 20.29 43.03 -4.27
C ASP A 224 20.15 41.88 -3.25
N VAL A 225 20.29 40.61 -3.68
CA VAL A 225 20.35 39.46 -2.75
C VAL A 225 21.79 38.94 -2.63
N ASN A 226 22.27 38.78 -1.40
CA ASN A 226 23.55 38.11 -1.13
C ASN A 226 23.30 36.63 -0.84
N ALA A 227 23.65 35.75 -1.78
CA ALA A 227 23.36 34.31 -1.69
C ALA A 227 23.99 33.58 -0.50
N LYS A 228 25.07 34.11 0.09
CA LYS A 228 25.72 33.52 1.27
C LYS A 228 25.23 34.14 2.58
N GLY A 229 24.71 35.37 2.50
CA GLY A 229 24.38 36.23 3.63
C GLY A 229 23.24 35.71 4.47
#